data_AF-A0A1W6LBU1-F1
#
_entry.id   AF-A0A1W6LBU1-F1
#
_cell.length_a   1.000
_cell.length_b   1.000
_cell.length_c   1.000
_cell.angle_alpha   90.00
_cell.angle_beta   90.00
_cell.angle_gamma   90.00
#
_symmetry.space_group_name_H-M   'P 1'
#
loop_
_entity.id
_entity.type
_entity.pdbx_description
1 polymer ?
#
loop_
_entity_poly.entity_id
_entity_poly.type
_entity_poly.pdbx_seq_one_letter_code
_entity_poly.pdbx_strand_id
1 'polypeptide(L)'
;MYVGYGQQVAVVSPMTGRVASYPLAGYFGHLFTAEDLDSKALGRSVLVSSASELLCFDAAGERVWRTTDLAIDGVIVHRVVGDAVEGSAEWDPPGGWRPFRLNLQSGKPA
;
A
#
# COMPACT_ATOMS: atom_id res chain seq x y z
N MET A 1 -6.61 -4.12 12.86
CA MET A 1 -6.27 -2.68 12.99
C MET A 1 -4.87 -2.49 12.45
N TYR A 2 -4.63 -1.42 11.71
CA TYR A 2 -3.32 -1.08 11.18
C TYR A 2 -2.80 0.18 11.85
N VAL A 3 -1.51 0.20 12.18
CA VAL A 3 -0.82 1.38 12.73
C VAL A 3 0.46 1.57 11.94
N GLY A 4 0.53 2.66 11.17
CA GLY A 4 1.71 3.06 10.42
C GLY A 4 2.54 4.09 11.18
N TYR A 5 3.85 3.88 11.28
CA TYR A 5 4.78 4.82 11.92
C TYR A 5 6.21 4.56 11.48
N GLY A 6 6.96 5.63 11.17
CA GLY A 6 8.38 5.52 10.80
C GLY A 6 8.55 4.50 9.69
N GLN A 7 9.42 3.51 9.88
CA GLN A 7 9.70 2.47 8.88
C GLN A 7 8.88 1.19 9.09
N GLN A 8 7.69 1.27 9.69
CA GLN A 8 6.91 0.09 10.07
C GLN A 8 5.42 0.29 9.84
N VAL A 9 4.75 -0.83 9.57
CA VAL A 9 3.31 -0.98 9.77
C VAL A 9 3.04 -2.17 10.69
N ALA A 10 2.31 -1.91 11.77
CA ALA A 10 1.85 -2.94 12.69
C ALA A 10 0.40 -3.33 12.37
N VAL A 11 0.15 -4.64 12.32
CA VAL A 11 -1.18 -5.22 12.14
C VAL A 11 -1.57 -5.90 13.44
N VAL A 12 -2.63 -5.38 14.06
CA VAL A 12 -3.16 -5.86 15.34
C VAL A 12 -4.47 -6.60 15.09
N SER A 13 -4.50 -7.88 15.45
CA SER A 13 -5.73 -8.67 15.47
C SER A 13 -6.59 -8.26 16.66
N PRO A 14 -7.78 -7.67 16.45
CA PRO A 14 -8.63 -7.26 17.58
C PRO A 14 -9.22 -8.46 18.34
N MET A 15 -9.29 -9.63 17.70
CA MET A 15 -9.86 -10.84 18.31
C MET A 15 -8.87 -11.57 19.22
N THR A 16 -7.59 -11.56 18.87
CA THR A 16 -6.56 -12.35 19.57
C THR A 16 -5.52 -11.49 20.30
N GLY A 17 -5.49 -10.18 20.04
CA GLY A 17 -4.46 -9.28 20.52
C GLY A 17 -3.08 -9.51 19.89
N ARG A 18 -2.95 -10.45 18.95
CA ARG A 18 -1.67 -10.69 18.25
C ARG A 18 -1.29 -9.47 17.42
N VAL A 19 -0.01 -9.11 17.50
CA VAL A 19 0.60 -8.04 16.72
C VAL A 19 1.61 -8.66 15.76
N ALA A 20 1.48 -8.34 14.48
CA ALA A 20 2.50 -8.56 13.47
C ALA A 20 3.06 -7.21 13.04
N SER A 21 4.38 -7.10 12.84
CA SER A 21 5.01 -5.86 12.35
C SER A 21 5.73 -6.13 11.05
N TYR A 22 5.55 -5.24 10.08
CA TYR A 22 6.16 -5.34 8.76
C TYR A 22 7.04 -4.11 8.50
N PRO A 23 8.32 -4.32 8.15
CA PRO A 23 9.21 -3.22 7.81
C PRO A 23 8.86 -2.61 6.44
N LEU A 24 8.93 -1.29 6.37
CA LEU A 24 8.73 -0.47 5.18
C LEU A 24 10.06 0.17 4.77
N ALA A 25 10.28 0.36 3.47
CA ALA A 25 11.41 1.15 3.01
C ALA A 25 11.14 2.65 3.19
N GLY A 26 12.09 3.36 3.81
CA GLY A 26 11.98 4.79 4.10
C GLY A 26 10.99 5.05 5.24
N TYR A 27 9.79 5.52 4.93
CA TYR A 27 8.77 5.87 5.91
C TYR A 27 7.39 5.33 5.50
N PHE A 28 6.48 5.19 6.47
CA PHE A 28 5.06 4.99 6.27
C PHE A 28 4.46 6.23 5.60
N GLY A 29 3.88 6.05 4.41
CA GLY A 29 3.18 7.10 3.69
C GLY A 29 1.69 7.12 4.06
N HIS A 30 0.94 6.21 3.45
CA HIS A 30 -0.52 6.18 3.57
C HIS A 30 -1.04 4.75 3.72
N LEU A 31 -2.26 4.66 4.25
CA LEU A 31 -3.07 3.45 4.25
C LEU A 31 -4.32 3.74 3.42
N PHE A 32 -4.71 2.77 2.60
CA PHE A 32 -5.90 2.87 1.76
C PHE A 32 -6.78 1.64 1.96
N THR A 33 -8.03 1.89 2.32
CA THR A 33 -9.10 0.90 2.40
C THR A 33 -9.99 0.97 1.16
N ALA A 34 -10.90 -0.01 1.03
CA ALA A 34 -11.93 0.01 -0.01
C ALA A 34 -12.87 1.23 0.11
N GLU A 35 -13.08 1.76 1.32
CA GLU A 35 -13.89 2.96 1.55
C GLU A 35 -13.14 4.22 1.10
N ASP A 36 -11.84 4.34 1.44
CA ASP A 36 -11.02 5.48 1.04
C ASP A 36 -10.92 5.63 -0.49
N LEU A 37 -10.94 4.50 -1.21
CA LEU A 37 -10.79 4.45 -2.67
C LEU A 37 -12.09 4.18 -3.44
N ASP A 38 -13.24 4.12 -2.76
CA ASP A 38 -14.54 3.69 -3.32
C ASP A 38 -14.42 2.45 -4.24
N SER A 39 -13.72 1.42 -3.75
CA SER A 39 -13.36 0.24 -4.55
C SER A 39 -13.90 -1.06 -4.00
N LYS A 40 -14.93 -1.58 -4.65
CA LYS A 40 -15.44 -2.95 -4.39
C LYS A 40 -14.41 -4.03 -4.72
N ALA A 41 -13.52 -3.78 -5.68
CA ALA A 41 -12.51 -4.75 -6.10
C ALA A 41 -11.42 -4.96 -5.04
N LEU A 42 -11.09 -3.92 -4.27
CA LEU A 42 -10.16 -4.03 -3.15
C LEU A 42 -10.77 -4.83 -1.98
N GLY A 43 -12.08 -4.80 -1.82
CA GLY A 43 -12.82 -5.63 -0.87
C GLY A 43 -12.43 -5.36 0.58
N ARG A 44 -11.84 -6.36 1.25
CA ARG A 44 -11.36 -6.25 2.63
C ARG A 44 -9.84 -6.15 2.73
N SER A 45 -9.16 -6.08 1.59
CA SER A 45 -7.72 -5.87 1.55
C SER A 45 -7.39 -4.42 1.87
N VAL A 46 -6.17 -4.22 2.34
CA VAL A 46 -5.64 -2.90 2.70
C VAL A 46 -4.35 -2.67 1.93
N LEU A 47 -4.24 -1.52 1.28
CA LEU A 47 -2.99 -1.07 0.67
C LEU A 47 -2.23 -0.18 1.65
N VAL A 48 -0.92 -0.34 1.71
CA VAL A 48 -0.04 0.51 2.51
C VAL A 48 1.10 0.98 1.64
N SER A 49 1.31 2.29 1.57
CA SER A 49 2.43 2.87 0.84
C SER A 49 3.57 3.28 1.76
N SER A 50 4.78 3.26 1.21
CA SER A 50 5.98 3.81 1.84
C SER A 50 6.66 4.85 0.93
N ALA A 51 7.91 5.22 1.26
CA ALA A 51 8.73 6.08 0.40
C ALA A 51 8.96 5.47 -1.00
N SER A 52 9.07 4.14 -1.12
CA SER A 52 9.40 3.49 -2.39
C SER A 52 8.57 2.25 -2.71
N GLU A 53 7.55 1.97 -1.89
CA GLU A 53 6.86 0.68 -1.93
C GLU A 53 5.35 0.82 -1.86
N LEU A 54 4.68 -0.20 -2.39
CA LEU A 54 3.27 -0.46 -2.15
C LEU A 54 3.11 -1.91 -1.68
N LEU A 55 2.38 -2.09 -0.59
CA LEU A 55 2.09 -3.39 0.00
C LEU A 55 0.58 -3.62 -0.02
N CYS A 56 0.18 -4.88 -0.17
CA CYS A 56 -1.21 -5.30 -0.01
C CYS A 56 -1.32 -6.35 1.08
N PHE A 57 -2.27 -6.15 1.98
CA PHE A 57 -2.63 -7.07 3.04
C PHE A 57 -4.04 -7.60 2.82
N ASP A 58 -4.26 -8.87 3.10
CA ASP A 58 -5.59 -9.48 3.03
C ASP A 58 -6.45 -9.14 4.27
N ALA A 59 -7.66 -9.69 4.30
CA ALA A 59 -8.60 -9.50 5.39
C ALA A 59 -8.14 -10.11 6.74
N ALA A 60 -7.20 -11.05 6.73
CA ALA A 60 -6.60 -11.64 7.92
C ALA A 60 -5.42 -10.80 8.45
N GLY A 61 -4.94 -9.83 7.66
CA GLY A 61 -3.79 -9.01 7.98
C GLY A 61 -2.47 -9.57 7.46
N GLU A 62 -2.51 -10.62 6.63
CA GLU A 62 -1.32 -11.22 6.04
C GLU A 62 -0.93 -10.47 4.76
N ARG A 63 0.38 -10.27 4.56
CA ARG A 63 0.89 -9.57 3.38
C ARG A 63 0.79 -10.48 2.15
N VAL A 64 -0.07 -10.12 1.21
CA VAL A 64 -0.28 -10.81 -0.08
C VAL A 64 0.87 -10.53 -1.04
N TRP A 65 1.23 -9.25 -1.20
CA TRP A 65 2.33 -8.83 -2.08
C TRP A 65 2.96 -7.52 -1.61
N ARG A 66 4.14 -7.25 -2.16
CA ARG A 66 4.91 -6.01 -2.00
C ARG A 66 5.59 -5.69 -3.32
N THR A 67 5.42 -4.45 -3.76
CA THR A 67 6.16 -3.87 -4.88
C THR A 67 7.24 -2.98 -4.31
N THR A 68 8.49 -3.22 -4.70
CA THR A 68 9.65 -2.40 -4.32
C THR A 68 10.03 -1.48 -5.46
N ASP A 69 10.88 -0.48 -5.18
CA ASP A 69 11.46 0.42 -6.19
C ASP A 69 10.40 1.11 -7.07
N LEU A 70 9.23 1.39 -6.49
CA LEU A 70 8.11 2.03 -7.17
C LEU A 70 8.29 3.55 -7.25
N ALA A 71 9.03 4.12 -6.30
CA ALA A 71 9.35 5.54 -6.15
C ALA A 71 10.70 5.71 -5.43
N ILE A 72 11.17 6.95 -5.34
CA ILE A 72 12.30 7.36 -4.50
C ILE A 72 11.81 7.98 -3.19
N ASP A 73 10.75 8.79 -3.23
CA ASP A 73 10.30 9.57 -2.07
C ASP A 73 8.78 9.79 -2.01
N GLY A 74 8.02 8.74 -2.28
CA GLY A 74 6.59 8.71 -1.98
C GLY A 74 5.76 7.96 -3.01
N VAL A 75 4.75 7.25 -2.52
CA VAL A 75 3.76 6.53 -3.32
C VAL A 75 2.36 6.91 -2.83
N ILE A 76 1.53 7.38 -3.75
CA ILE A 76 0.13 7.73 -3.51
C ILE A 76 -0.75 6.88 -4.44
N VAL A 77 -1.75 6.21 -3.88
CA VAL A 77 -2.78 5.51 -4.65
C VAL A 77 -3.94 6.46 -4.87
N HIS A 78 -4.40 6.58 -6.12
CA HIS A 78 -5.53 7.44 -6.48
C HIS A 78 -6.83 6.66 -6.57
N ARG A 79 -6.79 5.45 -7.13
CA ARG A 79 -7.97 4.61 -7.34
C ARG A 79 -7.62 3.16 -7.65
N VAL A 80 -8.62 2.30 -7.53
CA VAL A 80 -8.57 0.91 -8.01
C VAL A 80 -9.68 0.69 -9.03
N VAL A 81 -9.32 0.36 -10.27
CA VAL A 81 -10.24 0.17 -11.40
C VAL A 81 -10.11 -1.26 -11.92
N GLY A 82 -11.15 -2.08 -11.71
CA GLY A 82 -11.09 -3.50 -12.06
C GLY A 82 -9.99 -4.20 -11.25
N ASP A 83 -9.00 -4.75 -11.95
CA ASP A 83 -7.83 -5.41 -11.38
C ASP A 83 -6.59 -4.52 -11.35
N ALA A 84 -6.72 -3.20 -11.54
CA ALA A 84 -5.60 -2.27 -11.56
C ALA A 84 -5.63 -1.28 -10.40
N VAL A 85 -4.48 -1.10 -9.75
CA VAL A 85 -4.18 -0.02 -8.82
C VAL A 85 -3.48 1.09 -9.60
N GLU A 86 -4.05 2.29 -9.57
CA GLU A 86 -3.48 3.47 -10.24
C GLU A 86 -3.08 4.51 -9.20
N GLY A 87 -1.92 5.11 -9.40
CA GLY A 87 -1.35 6.05 -8.45
C GLY A 87 -0.24 6.90 -9.05
N SER A 88 0.47 7.61 -8.18
CA SER A 88 1.66 8.37 -8.53
C SER A 88 2.83 8.03 -7.60
N ALA A 89 4.02 8.03 -8.18
CA ALA A 89 5.29 7.75 -7.52
C ALA A 89 6.26 8.91 -7.73
N GLU A 90 6.89 9.40 -6.68
CA GLU A 90 7.87 10.50 -6.74
C GLU A 90 9.27 9.98 -7.09
N TRP A 91 9.82 10.43 -8.21
CA TRP A 91 11.12 10.00 -8.76
C TRP A 91 12.18 11.11 -8.86
N ASP A 92 11.82 12.37 -8.62
CA ASP A 92 12.72 13.53 -8.59
C ASP A 92 12.20 14.55 -7.55
N PRO A 93 12.37 14.25 -6.25
CA PRO A 93 11.75 15.05 -5.20
C PRO A 93 12.39 16.43 -5.05
N PRO A 94 11.59 17.49 -4.83
CA PRO A 94 10.13 17.52 -4.92
C PRO A 94 9.63 17.74 -6.36
N GLY A 95 8.62 17.00 -6.82
CA GLY A 95 7.81 17.34 -8.00
C GLY A 95 7.89 16.37 -9.19
N GLY A 96 8.80 15.41 -9.17
CA GLY A 96 8.95 14.35 -10.17
C GLY A 96 7.92 13.22 -10.09
N TRP A 97 6.67 13.52 -9.72
CA TRP A 97 5.59 12.54 -9.65
C TRP A 97 5.26 11.95 -11.02
N ARG A 98 5.38 10.62 -11.14
CA ARG A 98 5.06 9.85 -12.34
C ARG A 98 3.90 8.90 -12.08
N PRO A 99 2.98 8.69 -13.04
CA PRO A 99 1.91 7.72 -12.87
C PRO A 99 2.47 6.30 -12.82
N PHE A 100 1.84 5.43 -12.03
CA PHE A 100 2.05 3.99 -12.08
C PHE A 100 0.72 3.26 -12.21
N ARG A 101 0.80 2.03 -12.73
CA ARG A 101 -0.32 1.09 -12.78
C ARG A 101 0.17 -0.30 -12.42
N LEU A 102 -0.43 -0.90 -11.39
CA LEU A 102 -0.09 -2.23 -10.90
C LEU A 102 -1.32 -3.14 -10.92
N ASN A 103 -1.12 -4.44 -11.17
CA ASN A 103 -2.16 -5.44 -11.04
C ASN A 103 -2.45 -5.69 -9.54
N LEU A 104 -3.70 -5.51 -9.13
CA LEU A 104 -4.18 -5.60 -7.75
C LEU A 104 -3.91 -6.95 -7.10
N GLN A 105 -3.88 -8.03 -7.86
CA GLN A 105 -3.69 -9.38 -7.32
C GLN A 105 -2.22 -9.73 -7.10
N SER A 106 -1.30 -9.05 -7.78
CA SER A 106 0.12 -9.44 -7.80
C SER A 106 1.11 -8.32 -7.46
N GLY A 107 0.70 -7.05 -7.49
CA GLY A 107 1.58 -5.89 -7.34
C GLY A 107 2.57 -5.70 -8.50
N LYS A 108 2.39 -6.42 -9.62
CA LYS A 108 3.24 -6.29 -10.81
C LYS A 108 2.72 -5.21 -11.76
N PRO A 109 3.55 -4.63 -12.64
CA PRO A 109 3.07 -3.73 -13.70
C PRO A 109 1.91 -4.36 -14.49
N ALA A 110 0.84 -3.60 -14.68
CA ALA A 110 -0.35 -4.01 -15.43
C ALA A 110 -0.30 -3.54 -16.89
#